data_AF-A0A2N2HG26-F1
#
_entry.id   AF-A0A2N2HG26-F1
#
_cell.length_a   1.000
_cell.length_b   1.000
_cell.length_c   1.000
_cell.angle_alpha   90.00
_cell.angle_beta   90.00
_cell.angle_gamma   90.00
#
_symmetry.space_group_name_H-M   'P 1'
#
loop_
_entity.id
_entity.type
_entity.pdbx_description
1 polymer ?
#
loop_
_entity_poly.entity_id
_entity_poly.type
_entity_poly.pdbx_seq_one_letter_code
_entity_poly.pdbx_strand_id
1 'polypeptide(L)'
;VEQAPKLDAAPPKALPLEPAAATKPGKTVADKVSPRPTDRVQDAKGQKPSKAASKLPKTGAARPDGRKSAPPQTGARGSTPPKGTSAAPVRRSPLMRPTLPAVPPEPPKPSLEERAEKVKARLESQEYEVRREYEEHLYMSWIHHDSALEGVVYSFQELQLAIDPSITVVPDSSIQPICDEIRRHKTAIDYVIEMADTKKRQPLTTDMVKRIYLFLHPEEGDLKTVKYRKDVPQHRLYFHEYAAPDKIAYAVRQVVEWVNDPETRRTRSTLRIAARAHYDMLRAFPFPQDSGKVSRLLMNFLLLRAGYPPAIIHSTERQRYYEALKGAPLAITHMVEEALENSIASIEKYLDERTTRVRSFIS
;
A
#
# COMPACT_ATOMS: atom_id res chain seq x y z
N VAL A 1 59.02 14.93 36.64
CA VAL A 1 58.44 14.51 35.35
C VAL A 1 57.57 15.65 34.86
N GLU A 2 58.11 16.37 33.88
CA GLU A 2 57.48 17.29 32.92
C GLU A 2 56.27 18.15 33.33
N GLN A 3 56.53 19.46 33.47
CA GLN A 3 55.57 20.53 33.22
C GLN A 3 55.53 20.80 31.71
N ALA A 4 54.35 20.72 31.10
CA ALA A 4 54.09 21.25 29.77
C ALA A 4 53.11 22.43 29.87
N PRO A 5 53.42 23.60 29.28
CA PRO A 5 52.43 24.64 29.04
C PRO A 5 52.08 24.78 27.55
N LYS A 6 50.76 24.89 27.32
CA LYS A 6 50.00 25.73 26.36
C LYS A 6 50.60 26.06 24.99
N LEU A 7 49.83 25.72 23.95
CA LEU A 7 49.84 26.38 22.64
C LEU A 7 48.41 26.82 22.29
N ASP A 8 48.17 28.12 22.42
CA ASP A 8 47.09 28.87 21.75
C ASP A 8 47.67 29.45 20.45
N ALA A 9 47.05 29.18 19.30
CA ALA A 9 47.21 30.03 18.11
C ALA A 9 46.04 29.84 17.12
N ALA A 10 45.35 30.95 16.86
CA ALA A 10 44.19 31.12 15.99
C ALA A 10 44.56 31.05 14.47
N PRO A 11 43.57 30.99 13.55
CA PRO A 11 43.75 30.55 12.17
C PRO A 11 44.13 31.70 11.22
N PRO A 12 44.82 31.43 10.09
CA PRO A 12 45.03 32.45 9.07
C PRO A 12 43.83 32.55 8.10
N LYS A 13 43.40 33.80 7.92
CA LYS A 13 42.38 34.29 6.99
C LYS A 13 42.84 34.20 5.53
N ALA A 14 41.87 33.93 4.65
CA ALA A 14 41.95 34.11 3.20
C ALA A 14 42.11 35.59 2.81
N LEU A 15 42.67 35.87 1.62
CA LEU A 15 42.41 37.04 0.76
C LEU A 15 43.12 36.84 -0.62
N PRO A 16 42.79 37.60 -1.70
CA PRO A 16 42.25 37.07 -2.96
C PRO A 16 43.07 37.49 -4.21
N LEU A 17 42.62 37.12 -5.42
CA LEU A 17 42.44 38.00 -6.62
C LEU A 17 42.23 37.22 -7.94
N GLU A 18 41.41 37.82 -8.81
CA GLU A 18 40.85 37.38 -10.10
C GLU A 18 41.79 37.61 -11.35
N PRO A 19 41.30 37.86 -12.60
CA PRO A 19 40.89 36.90 -13.63
C PRO A 19 41.63 37.10 -14.99
N ALA A 20 41.56 36.14 -15.92
CA ALA A 20 41.80 36.36 -17.37
C ALA A 20 41.26 35.13 -18.14
N ALA A 21 40.28 35.19 -19.04
CA ALA A 21 40.12 35.91 -20.30
C ALA A 21 40.12 34.91 -21.48
N ALA A 22 39.23 35.17 -22.43
CA ALA A 22 38.79 34.28 -23.49
C ALA A 22 39.80 34.06 -24.62
N THR A 23 39.69 32.92 -25.33
CA THR A 23 40.03 32.84 -26.76
C THR A 23 39.33 31.66 -27.46
N LYS A 24 38.50 31.96 -28.47
CA LYS A 24 38.23 31.12 -29.67
C LYS A 24 38.97 31.81 -30.84
N PRO A 25 39.54 31.07 -31.81
CA PRO A 25 38.80 30.71 -33.04
C PRO A 25 39.20 29.28 -33.56
N GLY A 26 38.42 28.58 -34.39
CA GLY A 26 38.12 28.93 -35.77
C GLY A 26 37.42 27.77 -36.52
N LYS A 27 36.73 28.16 -37.60
CA LYS A 27 35.94 27.35 -38.53
C LYS A 27 36.82 26.52 -39.47
N THR A 28 36.36 25.34 -39.85
CA THR A 28 36.55 24.77 -41.20
C THR A 28 35.22 24.18 -41.70
N VAL A 29 35.04 24.28 -43.01
CA VAL A 29 33.81 24.13 -43.79
C VAL A 29 34.03 23.02 -44.83
N ALA A 30 32.93 22.33 -45.18
CA ALA A 30 32.71 21.41 -46.33
C ALA A 30 33.39 20.02 -46.19
N ASP A 31 32.71 18.90 -46.47
CA ASP A 31 31.98 18.62 -47.70
C ASP A 31 30.78 17.65 -47.56
N LYS A 32 29.83 17.85 -48.50
CA LYS A 32 28.75 16.95 -48.90
C LYS A 32 29.28 15.58 -49.32
N VAL A 33 28.47 14.51 -49.18
CA VAL A 33 28.04 13.61 -50.27
C VAL A 33 27.00 12.62 -49.70
N SER A 34 25.78 12.68 -50.25
CA SER A 34 24.80 11.58 -50.20
C SER A 34 25.18 10.49 -51.20
N PRO A 35 24.68 9.25 -51.02
CA PRO A 35 23.84 8.73 -52.11
C PRO A 35 22.59 7.97 -51.63
N ARG A 36 21.53 8.16 -52.40
CA ARG A 36 20.38 7.24 -52.62
C ARG A 36 20.45 6.86 -54.12
N PRO A 37 19.54 6.10 -54.73
CA PRO A 37 18.75 4.91 -54.35
C PRO A 37 18.81 3.78 -55.43
N THR A 38 18.32 2.57 -55.15
CA THR A 38 17.75 1.56 -56.11
C THR A 38 17.19 0.40 -55.27
N ASP A 39 16.17 -0.41 -55.58
CA ASP A 39 15.07 -0.53 -56.55
C ASP A 39 14.08 -1.51 -55.85
N ARG A 40 12.77 -1.24 -55.66
CA ARG A 40 11.63 -1.37 -56.59
C ARG A 40 11.29 -2.80 -57.05
N VAL A 41 10.24 -3.40 -56.46
CA VAL A 41 9.22 -4.35 -57.02
C VAL A 41 8.00 -4.28 -56.04
N GLN A 42 6.88 -3.56 -56.27
CA GLN A 42 5.64 -3.85 -57.07
C GLN A 42 5.15 -5.31 -56.96
N ASP A 43 3.89 -5.72 -56.78
CA ASP A 43 2.54 -5.16 -56.70
C ASP A 43 1.60 -6.34 -56.34
N ALA A 44 0.40 -6.06 -55.80
CA ALA A 44 -0.90 -6.79 -55.95
C ALA A 44 -1.69 -6.80 -54.62
N LYS A 45 -2.70 -5.94 -54.41
CA LYS A 45 -4.10 -5.93 -54.92
C LYS A 45 -5.08 -6.91 -54.23
N GLY A 46 -6.12 -6.29 -53.65
CA GLY A 46 -7.48 -6.82 -53.44
C GLY A 46 -7.78 -7.26 -52.00
N GLN A 47 -8.90 -6.96 -51.35
CA GLN A 47 -10.12 -6.23 -51.68
C GLN A 47 -10.90 -6.01 -50.37
N LYS A 48 -11.58 -4.88 -50.21
CA LYS A 48 -12.68 -4.67 -49.24
C LYS A 48 -13.98 -5.31 -49.77
N PRO A 49 -14.93 -5.65 -48.89
CA PRO A 49 -16.25 -4.97 -48.92
C PRO A 49 -16.70 -4.59 -47.49
N SER A 50 -17.17 -3.36 -47.19
CA SER A 50 -18.47 -2.70 -47.46
C SER A 50 -19.57 -3.01 -46.43
N LYS A 51 -20.07 -1.92 -45.82
CA LYS A 51 -21.28 -1.81 -44.99
C LYS A 51 -22.54 -2.19 -45.78
N ALA A 52 -23.55 -2.76 -45.11
CA ALA A 52 -24.97 -2.33 -45.19
C ALA A 52 -25.87 -3.15 -44.26
N ALA A 53 -26.92 -2.49 -43.79
CA ALA A 53 -27.97 -2.97 -42.88
C ALA A 53 -29.22 -3.48 -43.60
N SER A 54 -29.99 -4.38 -42.98
CA SER A 54 -31.45 -4.59 -43.18
C SER A 54 -31.95 -5.59 -42.11
N LYS A 55 -32.85 -5.20 -41.19
CA LYS A 55 -34.33 -5.26 -41.23
C LYS A 55 -34.96 -6.67 -41.31
N LEU A 56 -35.67 -7.00 -40.21
CA LEU A 56 -36.79 -7.94 -39.95
C LEU A 56 -37.54 -8.61 -41.12
N PRO A 57 -38.24 -9.73 -40.83
CA PRO A 57 -39.70 -9.63 -40.74
C PRO A 57 -40.33 -10.30 -39.49
N LYS A 58 -41.57 -9.88 -39.23
CA LYS A 58 -42.50 -10.26 -38.15
C LYS A 58 -43.42 -11.42 -38.56
N THR A 59 -43.83 -12.24 -37.59
CA THR A 59 -45.18 -12.84 -37.42
C THR A 59 -45.38 -13.00 -35.89
N GLY A 60 -46.36 -12.39 -35.19
CA GLY A 60 -47.81 -12.68 -35.17
C GLY A 60 -48.06 -14.02 -34.43
N ALA A 61 -48.78 -14.17 -33.30
CA ALA A 61 -49.76 -13.34 -32.62
C ALA A 61 -50.09 -13.84 -31.18
N ALA A 62 -50.73 -12.96 -30.40
CA ALA A 62 -51.72 -13.14 -29.33
C ALA A 62 -51.49 -14.00 -28.06
N ARG A 63 -51.67 -13.31 -26.90
CA ARG A 63 -52.11 -13.84 -25.58
C ARG A 63 -53.55 -14.37 -25.63
N PRO A 64 -54.05 -15.10 -24.61
CA PRO A 64 -54.76 -14.42 -23.51
C PRO A 64 -54.54 -15.02 -22.09
N ASP A 65 -55.09 -14.27 -21.13
CA ASP A 65 -55.11 -14.41 -19.66
C ASP A 65 -55.73 -15.70 -19.10
N GLY A 66 -55.46 -15.99 -17.81
CA GLY A 66 -56.31 -16.89 -17.03
C GLY A 66 -55.77 -17.34 -15.66
N ARG A 67 -56.16 -16.61 -14.60
CA ARG A 67 -56.19 -17.09 -13.20
C ARG A 67 -57.08 -18.35 -13.07
N LYS A 68 -56.79 -19.22 -12.07
CA LYS A 68 -57.71 -19.99 -11.17
C LYS A 68 -56.90 -21.11 -10.48
N SER A 69 -56.70 -21.13 -9.15
CA SER A 69 -57.60 -21.55 -8.04
C SER A 69 -57.95 -23.06 -8.01
N ALA A 70 -57.75 -23.66 -6.83
CA ALA A 70 -57.93 -25.08 -6.42
C ALA A 70 -59.27 -25.74 -6.80
N PRO A 71 -59.35 -27.09 -6.76
CA PRO A 71 -60.23 -27.80 -5.77
C PRO A 71 -59.78 -29.28 -5.48
N PRO A 72 -60.62 -30.19 -4.93
CA PRO A 72 -61.24 -30.24 -3.60
C PRO A 72 -61.03 -31.60 -2.85
N GLN A 73 -61.60 -31.70 -1.64
CA GLN A 73 -61.71 -32.92 -0.82
C GLN A 73 -62.80 -33.90 -1.31
N THR A 74 -62.62 -35.19 -1.03
CA THR A 74 -63.69 -36.20 -0.98
C THR A 74 -63.56 -37.04 0.30
N GLY A 75 -64.65 -37.17 1.04
CA GLY A 75 -64.74 -37.98 2.25
C GLY A 75 -65.26 -39.40 2.01
N ALA A 76 -65.16 -40.25 3.04
CA ALA A 76 -65.97 -41.45 3.19
C ALA A 76 -66.19 -41.79 4.68
N ARG A 77 -67.47 -42.01 5.02
CA ARG A 77 -68.04 -42.64 6.22
C ARG A 77 -67.50 -44.09 6.32
N GLY A 78 -67.44 -44.82 7.44
CA GLY A 78 -67.95 -44.69 8.80
C GLY A 78 -68.12 -46.12 9.35
N SER A 79 -67.89 -46.35 10.65
CA SER A 79 -68.44 -47.50 11.40
C SER A 79 -68.14 -47.37 12.90
N THR A 80 -69.18 -47.51 13.72
CA THR A 80 -69.14 -47.74 15.18
C THR A 80 -69.66 -49.15 15.42
N PRO A 81 -69.18 -49.94 16.42
CA PRO A 81 -69.66 -49.84 17.83
C PRO A 81 -68.60 -50.34 18.87
N PRO A 82 -68.93 -50.70 20.13
CA PRO A 82 -69.37 -49.86 21.25
C PRO A 82 -68.42 -49.91 22.49
N LYS A 83 -68.79 -49.09 23.50
CA LYS A 83 -68.23 -48.83 24.85
C LYS A 83 -67.32 -49.88 25.52
N GLY A 84 -66.20 -49.39 26.06
CA GLY A 84 -65.45 -49.98 27.16
C GLY A 84 -64.74 -48.89 27.98
N THR A 85 -64.96 -48.88 29.30
CA THR A 85 -64.33 -47.99 30.29
C THR A 85 -62.83 -48.26 30.43
N SER A 86 -61.96 -47.25 30.32
CA SER A 86 -60.60 -47.29 30.87
C SER A 86 -60.01 -45.89 31.04
N ALA A 87 -59.21 -45.74 32.10
CA ALA A 87 -58.74 -44.51 32.72
C ALA A 87 -57.85 -43.61 31.83
N ALA A 88 -57.84 -42.31 32.14
CA ALA A 88 -57.00 -41.30 31.51
C ALA A 88 -55.50 -41.62 31.65
N PRO A 89 -54.67 -41.41 30.61
CA PRO A 89 -53.23 -41.58 30.73
C PRO A 89 -52.61 -40.37 31.44
N VAL A 90 -51.85 -40.63 32.50
CA VAL A 90 -51.05 -39.65 33.23
C VAL A 90 -49.99 -39.06 32.30
N ARG A 91 -50.10 -37.76 32.03
CA ARG A 91 -49.14 -36.97 31.24
C ARG A 91 -47.86 -36.81 32.08
N ARG A 92 -46.81 -37.57 31.78
CA ARG A 92 -45.49 -37.36 32.40
C ARG A 92 -44.91 -36.04 31.93
N SER A 93 -44.64 -35.13 32.87
CA SER A 93 -43.94 -33.87 32.62
C SER A 93 -42.53 -34.14 32.06
N PRO A 94 -42.06 -33.37 31.06
CA PRO A 94 -40.71 -33.53 30.53
C PRO A 94 -39.67 -33.16 31.59
N LEU A 95 -38.66 -34.00 31.74
CA LEU A 95 -37.49 -33.76 32.59
C LEU A 95 -36.80 -32.45 32.14
N MET A 96 -36.73 -31.47 33.05
CA MET A 96 -35.94 -30.25 32.80
C MET A 96 -34.47 -30.63 32.63
N ARG A 97 -33.88 -30.26 31.49
CA ARG A 97 -32.42 -30.30 31.35
C ARG A 97 -31.83 -29.24 32.29
N PRO A 98 -30.76 -29.54 33.03
CA PRO A 98 -30.03 -28.53 33.77
C PRO A 98 -29.55 -27.45 32.79
N THR A 99 -29.92 -26.20 33.05
CA THR A 99 -29.36 -25.05 32.35
C THR A 99 -27.86 -24.99 32.67
N LEU A 100 -27.01 -25.14 31.65
CA LEU A 100 -25.57 -24.92 31.81
C LEU A 100 -25.36 -23.49 32.35
N PRO A 101 -24.45 -23.30 33.33
CA PRO A 101 -24.13 -21.97 33.82
C PRO A 101 -23.67 -21.09 32.64
N ALA A 102 -24.24 -19.90 32.55
CA ALA A 102 -23.86 -18.93 31.53
C ALA A 102 -22.36 -18.66 31.64
N VAL A 103 -21.62 -18.92 30.56
CA VAL A 103 -20.20 -18.53 30.46
C VAL A 103 -20.15 -17.02 30.69
N PRO A 104 -19.34 -16.52 31.64
CA PRO A 104 -19.17 -15.09 31.84
C PRO A 104 -18.77 -14.45 30.50
N PRO A 105 -19.30 -13.26 30.15
CA PRO A 105 -18.87 -12.58 28.94
C PRO A 105 -17.35 -12.40 29.00
N GLU A 106 -16.64 -12.97 28.02
CA GLU A 106 -15.20 -12.76 27.90
C GLU A 106 -14.92 -11.25 27.88
N PRO A 107 -13.85 -10.79 28.56
CA PRO A 107 -13.50 -9.37 28.52
C PRO A 107 -13.35 -8.92 27.06
N PRO A 108 -13.80 -7.69 26.73
CA PRO A 108 -13.71 -7.19 25.36
C PRO A 108 -12.25 -7.26 24.90
N LYS A 109 -12.02 -7.83 23.71
CA LYS A 109 -10.68 -7.89 23.11
C LYS A 109 -10.14 -6.45 23.00
N PRO A 110 -8.86 -6.21 23.37
CA PRO A 110 -8.29 -4.87 23.30
C PRO A 110 -8.34 -4.37 21.87
N SER A 111 -8.64 -3.07 21.71
CA SER A 111 -8.75 -2.47 20.38
C SER A 111 -7.39 -2.45 19.67
N LEU A 112 -7.39 -2.31 18.33
CA LEU A 112 -6.14 -2.20 17.57
C LEU A 112 -5.29 -1.00 18.02
N GLU A 113 -5.94 0.08 18.43
CA GLU A 113 -5.27 1.28 18.94
C GLU A 113 -4.58 1.02 20.28
N GLU A 114 -5.28 0.40 21.22
CA GLU A 114 -4.71 0.03 22.53
C GLU A 114 -3.54 -0.95 22.38
N ARG A 115 -3.66 -1.93 21.48
CA ARG A 115 -2.58 -2.87 21.19
C ARG A 115 -1.39 -2.15 20.55
N ALA A 116 -1.63 -1.28 19.58
CA ALA A 116 -0.58 -0.49 18.92
C ALA A 116 0.19 0.39 19.92
N GLU A 117 -0.52 1.09 20.81
CA GLU A 117 0.09 1.92 21.85
C GLU A 117 0.92 1.07 22.83
N LYS A 118 0.39 -0.08 23.25
CA LYS A 118 1.10 -1.01 24.14
C LYS A 118 2.39 -1.54 23.50
N VAL A 119 2.36 -1.97 22.24
CA VAL A 119 3.57 -2.48 21.58
C VAL A 119 4.60 -1.37 21.34
N LYS A 120 4.14 -0.16 21.01
CA LYS A 120 5.01 1.01 20.86
C LYS A 120 5.73 1.32 22.17
N ALA A 121 5.00 1.43 23.28
CA ALA A 121 5.59 1.68 24.60
C ALA A 121 6.59 0.58 25.01
N ARG A 122 6.27 -0.69 24.73
CA ARG A 122 7.19 -1.82 25.01
C ARG A 122 8.45 -1.80 24.15
N LEU A 123 8.35 -1.37 22.89
CA LEU A 123 9.50 -1.19 22.00
C LEU A 123 10.38 -0.04 22.49
N GLU A 124 9.78 1.11 22.82
CA GLU A 124 10.49 2.28 23.34
C GLU A 124 11.23 2.00 24.65
N SER A 125 10.73 1.07 25.48
CA SER A 125 11.39 0.67 26.73
C SER A 125 12.56 -0.31 26.54
N GLN A 126 12.84 -0.79 25.32
CA GLN A 126 13.98 -1.68 25.06
C GLN A 126 15.29 -0.90 24.95
N GLU A 127 16.42 -1.60 25.18
CA GLU A 127 17.75 -1.02 24.98
C GLU A 127 17.96 -0.58 23.52
N TYR A 128 18.86 0.37 23.30
CA TYR A 128 19.12 0.94 21.97
C TYR A 128 19.44 -0.13 20.91
N GLU A 129 20.31 -1.09 21.26
CA GLU A 129 20.74 -2.14 20.34
C GLU A 129 19.57 -3.00 19.83
N VAL A 130 18.59 -3.24 20.71
CA VAL A 130 17.36 -4.01 20.42
C VAL A 130 16.48 -3.28 19.43
N ARG A 131 16.29 -1.98 19.70
CA ARG A 131 15.46 -1.14 18.86
C ARG A 131 16.10 -1.03 17.48
N ARG A 132 17.43 -0.87 17.42
CA ARG A 132 18.18 -0.85 16.16
C ARG A 132 18.02 -2.15 15.38
N GLU A 133 18.23 -3.30 16.02
CA GLU A 133 18.06 -4.62 15.38
C GLU A 133 16.63 -4.82 14.85
N TYR A 134 15.63 -4.44 15.65
CA TYR A 134 14.23 -4.49 15.22
C TYR A 134 13.95 -3.56 14.04
N GLU A 135 14.45 -2.31 14.09
CA GLU A 135 14.29 -1.32 13.02
C GLU A 135 14.94 -1.79 11.71
N GLU A 136 16.13 -2.39 11.78
CA GLU A 136 16.81 -3.00 10.63
C GLU A 136 15.95 -4.10 9.99
N HIS A 137 15.43 -5.04 10.78
CA HIS A 137 14.53 -6.09 10.29
C HIS A 137 13.22 -5.53 9.72
N LEU A 138 12.65 -4.51 10.38
CA LEU A 138 11.45 -3.82 9.91
C LEU A 138 11.68 -3.18 8.53
N TYR A 139 12.79 -2.47 8.34
CA TYR A 139 13.13 -1.85 7.07
C TYR A 139 13.40 -2.86 5.97
N MET A 140 14.13 -3.94 6.25
CA MET A 140 14.32 -5.03 5.29
C MET A 140 12.98 -5.61 4.85
N SER A 141 12.09 -5.94 5.80
CA SER A 141 10.77 -6.50 5.51
C SER A 141 9.89 -5.53 4.72
N TRP A 142 9.82 -4.27 5.15
CA TRP A 142 9.01 -3.25 4.49
C TRP A 142 9.46 -3.04 3.05
N ILE A 143 10.75 -2.79 2.82
CA ILE A 143 11.29 -2.56 1.46
C ILE A 143 11.10 -3.79 0.58
N HIS A 144 11.36 -5.00 1.10
CA HIS A 144 11.18 -6.24 0.36
C HIS A 144 9.74 -6.41 -0.14
N HIS A 145 8.75 -6.30 0.75
CA HIS A 145 7.36 -6.54 0.37
C HIS A 145 6.83 -5.44 -0.54
N ASP A 146 7.19 -4.19 -0.28
CA ASP A 146 6.73 -3.04 -1.07
C ASP A 146 7.29 -3.08 -2.51
N SER A 147 8.58 -3.41 -2.68
CA SER A 147 9.19 -3.62 -4.00
C SER A 147 8.65 -4.88 -4.70
N ALA A 148 8.40 -5.97 -3.96
CA ALA A 148 7.86 -7.20 -4.55
C ALA A 148 6.43 -7.01 -5.08
N LEU A 149 5.64 -6.11 -4.49
CA LEU A 149 4.34 -5.69 -5.04
C LEU A 149 4.47 -4.92 -6.35
N GLU A 150 5.60 -4.26 -6.62
CA GLU A 150 5.91 -3.66 -7.93
C GLU A 150 6.54 -4.66 -8.92
N GLY A 151 6.88 -5.87 -8.46
CA GLY A 151 7.50 -6.92 -9.27
C GLY A 151 9.02 -7.01 -9.15
N VAL A 152 9.63 -6.27 -8.23
CA VAL A 152 11.07 -6.34 -7.93
C VAL A 152 11.28 -7.10 -6.62
N VAL A 153 11.97 -8.24 -6.67
CA VAL A 153 12.21 -9.07 -5.48
C VAL A 153 13.69 -9.01 -5.14
N TYR A 154 14.02 -8.44 -3.99
CA TYR A 154 15.39 -8.43 -3.46
C TYR A 154 15.64 -9.67 -2.62
N SER A 155 16.84 -10.19 -2.71
CA SER A 155 17.36 -11.20 -1.78
C SER A 155 17.66 -10.60 -0.41
N PHE A 156 17.73 -11.47 0.60
CA PHE A 156 18.14 -11.06 1.95
C PHE A 156 19.54 -10.44 1.96
N GLN A 157 20.47 -10.98 1.16
CA GLN A 157 21.84 -10.48 1.07
C GLN A 157 21.89 -9.06 0.48
N GLU A 158 21.11 -8.77 -0.55
CA GLU A 158 21.01 -7.42 -1.13
C GLU A 158 20.46 -6.40 -0.14
N LEU A 159 19.41 -6.77 0.61
CA LEU A 159 18.80 -5.91 1.63
C LEU A 159 19.77 -5.65 2.78
N GLN A 160 20.41 -6.70 3.30
CA GLN A 160 21.37 -6.59 4.38
C GLN A 160 22.56 -5.72 3.97
N LEU A 161 23.12 -5.95 2.79
CA LEU A 161 24.24 -5.19 2.23
C LEU A 161 23.90 -3.69 2.05
N ALA A 162 22.66 -3.38 1.70
CA ALA A 162 22.23 -2.00 1.47
C ALA A 162 21.91 -1.24 2.77
N ILE A 163 21.37 -1.92 3.78
CA ILE A 163 20.84 -1.33 5.02
C ILE A 163 21.90 -1.28 6.13
N ASP A 164 22.76 -2.29 6.23
CA ASP A 164 23.76 -2.38 7.29
C ASP A 164 24.83 -1.28 7.13
N PRO A 165 24.94 -0.34 8.09
CA PRO A 165 25.89 0.76 8.01
C PRO A 165 27.35 0.32 8.17
N SER A 166 27.60 -0.90 8.69
CA SER A 166 28.94 -1.45 8.85
C SER A 166 29.52 -2.00 7.54
N ILE A 167 28.67 -2.26 6.54
CA ILE A 167 29.10 -2.86 5.27
C ILE A 167 29.27 -1.77 4.22
N THR A 168 30.50 -1.58 3.76
CA THR A 168 30.79 -0.70 2.62
C THR A 168 30.64 -1.47 1.33
N VAL A 169 29.69 -1.07 0.48
CA VAL A 169 29.55 -1.65 -0.87
C VAL A 169 30.69 -1.13 -1.74
N VAL A 170 31.37 -2.05 -2.41
CA VAL A 170 32.46 -1.70 -3.32
C VAL A 170 31.89 -0.87 -4.48
N PRO A 171 32.44 0.33 -4.75
CA PRO A 171 32.07 1.13 -5.91
C PRO A 171 32.21 0.32 -7.21
N ASP A 172 31.32 0.56 -8.17
CA ASP A 172 31.29 -0.10 -9.49
C ASP A 172 31.00 -1.62 -9.49
N SER A 173 30.55 -2.17 -8.35
CA SER A 173 30.01 -3.53 -8.31
C SER A 173 28.65 -3.61 -9.01
N SER A 174 28.33 -4.77 -9.60
CA SER A 174 27.02 -5.02 -10.23
C SER A 174 25.85 -4.92 -9.25
N ILE A 175 26.11 -5.02 -7.94
CA ILE A 175 25.12 -4.91 -6.86
C ILE A 175 24.85 -3.46 -6.45
N GLN A 176 25.75 -2.53 -6.78
CA GLN A 176 25.66 -1.12 -6.38
C GLN A 176 24.31 -0.46 -6.79
N PRO A 177 23.80 -0.60 -8.04
CA PRO A 177 22.52 0.01 -8.42
C PRO A 177 21.34 -0.52 -7.60
N ILE A 178 21.37 -1.81 -7.24
CA ILE A 178 20.33 -2.46 -6.41
C ILE A 178 20.39 -1.91 -4.99
N CYS A 179 21.58 -1.83 -4.41
CA CYS A 179 21.77 -1.23 -3.09
C CYS A 179 21.32 0.24 -3.05
N ASP A 180 21.57 1.01 -4.11
CA ASP A 180 21.14 2.41 -4.19
C ASP A 180 19.62 2.55 -4.32
N GLU A 181 18.94 1.66 -5.04
CA GLU A 181 17.47 1.62 -5.03
C GLU A 181 16.90 1.31 -3.64
N ILE A 182 17.47 0.33 -2.94
CA ILE A 182 17.07 -0.02 -1.57
C ILE A 182 17.30 1.16 -0.62
N ARG A 183 18.45 1.84 -0.70
CA ARG A 183 18.76 3.03 0.13
C ARG A 183 17.86 4.22 -0.16
N ARG A 184 17.50 4.44 -1.43
CA ARG A 184 16.49 5.45 -1.81
C ARG A 184 15.14 5.15 -1.19
N HIS A 185 14.70 3.89 -1.23
CA HIS A 185 13.47 3.47 -0.57
C HIS A 185 13.53 3.67 0.95
N LYS A 186 14.63 3.26 1.59
CA LYS A 186 14.85 3.52 3.02
C LYS A 186 14.76 5.02 3.35
N THR A 187 15.38 5.87 2.53
CA THR A 187 15.34 7.34 2.72
C THR A 187 13.91 7.88 2.61
N ALA A 188 13.10 7.34 1.70
CA ALA A 188 11.68 7.69 1.58
C ALA A 188 10.86 7.26 2.83
N ILE A 189 11.16 6.08 3.39
CA ILE A 189 10.56 5.58 4.64
C ILE A 189 10.96 6.49 5.81
N ASP A 190 12.26 6.79 5.96
CA ASP A 190 12.78 7.67 7.01
C ASP A 190 12.07 9.04 6.97
N TYR A 191 11.92 9.63 5.78
CA TYR A 191 11.19 10.88 5.59
C TYR A 191 9.73 10.79 6.06
N VAL A 192 9.04 9.70 5.74
CA VAL A 192 7.65 9.48 6.15
C VAL A 192 7.53 9.37 7.67
N ILE A 193 8.45 8.66 8.32
CA ILE A 193 8.51 8.52 9.78
C ILE A 193 8.75 9.88 10.44
N GLU A 194 9.73 10.66 9.95
CA GLU A 194 10.05 12.00 10.47
C GLU A 194 8.84 12.96 10.37
N MET A 195 8.16 12.95 9.22
CA MET A 195 6.97 13.78 8.99
C MET A 195 5.76 13.35 9.82
N ALA A 196 5.71 12.08 10.23
CA ALA A 196 4.68 11.55 11.12
C ALA A 196 4.93 11.94 12.59
N ASP A 197 6.19 11.94 13.04
CA ASP A 197 6.59 12.25 14.42
C ASP A 197 6.66 13.76 14.73
N THR A 198 6.56 14.60 13.69
CA THR A 198 6.60 16.06 13.85
C THR A 198 5.49 16.59 14.78
N LYS A 199 5.89 17.16 15.93
CA LYS A 199 5.00 17.76 16.95
C LYS A 199 4.00 18.77 16.40
N LYS A 200 4.33 19.46 15.31
CA LYS A 200 3.48 20.50 14.69
C LYS A 200 2.36 19.96 13.78
N ARG A 201 2.15 18.63 13.69
CA ARG A 201 1.11 17.95 12.87
C ARG A 201 0.71 18.73 11.62
N GLN A 202 1.69 18.95 10.74
CA GLN A 202 1.48 19.73 9.51
C GLN A 202 0.44 19.04 8.61
N PRO A 203 -0.41 19.81 7.90
CA PRO A 203 -1.37 19.22 6.97
C PRO A 203 -0.65 18.42 5.88
N LEU A 204 -1.31 17.39 5.35
CA LEU A 204 -0.82 16.70 4.16
C LEU A 204 -0.78 17.72 3.00
N THR A 205 0.29 17.72 2.21
CA THR A 205 0.40 18.60 1.04
C THR A 205 0.73 17.80 -0.20
N THR A 206 0.41 18.34 -1.37
CA THR A 206 0.84 17.77 -2.66
C THR A 206 2.36 17.70 -2.79
N ASP A 207 3.06 18.65 -2.16
CA ASP A 207 4.52 18.71 -2.17
C ASP A 207 5.13 17.57 -1.36
N MET A 208 4.48 17.13 -0.28
CA MET A 208 4.90 15.95 0.46
C MET A 208 4.81 14.69 -0.40
N VAL A 209 3.74 14.53 -1.18
CA VAL A 209 3.57 13.41 -2.12
C VAL A 209 4.68 13.42 -3.19
N LYS A 210 4.98 14.59 -3.76
CA LYS A 210 6.10 14.74 -4.70
C LYS A 210 7.46 14.51 -4.04
N ARG A 211 7.63 14.89 -2.77
CA ARG A 211 8.89 14.69 -2.04
C ARG A 211 9.15 13.21 -1.77
N ILE A 212 8.13 12.44 -1.39
CA ILE A 212 8.23 10.98 -1.28
C ILE A 212 8.72 10.40 -2.61
N TYR A 213 8.14 10.83 -3.73
CA TYR A 213 8.58 10.39 -5.06
C TYR A 213 10.03 10.78 -5.37
N LEU A 214 10.47 11.98 -5.00
CA LEU A 214 11.86 12.42 -5.19
C LEU A 214 12.89 11.62 -4.39
N PHE A 215 12.54 11.11 -3.21
CA PHE A 215 13.44 10.21 -2.49
C PHE A 215 13.63 8.88 -3.23
N LEU A 216 12.58 8.39 -3.89
CA LEU A 216 12.65 7.20 -4.75
C LEU A 216 13.37 7.50 -6.08
N HIS A 217 13.17 8.70 -6.63
CA HIS A 217 13.67 9.12 -7.95
C HIS A 217 14.39 10.48 -7.90
N PRO A 218 15.58 10.58 -7.28
CA PRO A 218 16.31 11.83 -7.15
C PRO A 218 16.78 12.40 -8.51
N GLU A 219 16.85 11.58 -9.56
CA GLU A 219 17.15 11.99 -10.92
C GLU A 219 16.11 12.98 -11.51
N GLU A 220 14.90 13.00 -10.96
CA GLU A 220 13.84 13.95 -11.35
C GLU A 220 14.11 15.37 -10.83
N GLY A 221 15.11 15.57 -9.97
CA GLY A 221 15.58 16.87 -9.48
C GLY A 221 14.84 17.36 -8.22
N ASP A 222 14.11 18.46 -8.35
CA ASP A 222 13.42 19.16 -7.26
C ASP A 222 11.89 19.11 -7.39
N LEU A 223 11.17 19.59 -6.38
CA LEU A 223 9.69 19.65 -6.37
C LEU A 223 9.07 20.37 -7.58
N LYS A 224 9.82 21.30 -8.18
CA LYS A 224 9.41 22.07 -9.37
C LYS A 224 9.60 21.30 -10.67
N THR A 225 10.56 20.38 -10.72
CA THR A 225 10.89 19.61 -11.93
C THR A 225 10.10 18.30 -12.01
N VAL A 226 9.67 17.74 -10.86
CA VAL A 226 8.79 16.58 -10.79
C VAL A 226 7.50 16.82 -11.58
N LYS A 227 7.29 15.96 -12.56
CA LYS A 227 6.10 15.98 -13.42
C LYS A 227 5.24 14.74 -13.17
N TYR A 228 3.93 14.92 -13.29
CA TYR A 228 3.03 13.79 -13.40
C TYR A 228 3.19 13.11 -14.75
N ARG A 229 2.82 11.82 -14.82
CA ARG A 229 2.88 11.06 -16.06
C ARG A 229 2.03 11.69 -17.16
N LYS A 230 2.47 11.55 -18.41
CA LYS A 230 1.81 12.12 -19.59
C LYS A 230 0.98 11.09 -20.37
N ASP A 231 1.22 9.82 -20.10
CA ASP A 231 0.60 8.68 -20.73
C ASP A 231 -0.08 7.78 -19.69
N VAL A 232 -0.99 6.93 -20.14
CA VAL A 232 -1.60 5.89 -19.30
C VAL A 232 -0.82 4.61 -19.57
N PRO A 233 -0.19 3.99 -18.54
CA PRO A 233 0.58 2.76 -18.73
C PRO A 233 -0.24 1.69 -19.45
N GLN A 234 0.30 1.15 -20.56
CA GLN A 234 -0.37 0.11 -21.35
C GLN A 234 -0.54 -1.19 -20.55
N HIS A 235 0.52 -1.60 -19.86
CA HIS A 235 0.49 -2.73 -18.93
C HIS A 235 0.08 -2.23 -17.54
N ARG A 236 -1.21 -2.28 -17.25
CA ARG A 236 -1.75 -1.88 -15.94
C ARG A 236 -1.29 -2.87 -14.89
N LEU A 237 -0.29 -2.50 -14.09
CA LEU A 237 0.16 -3.29 -12.96
C LEU A 237 -1.01 -3.63 -12.01
N TYR A 238 -1.94 -2.69 -11.83
CA TYR A 238 -3.02 -2.80 -10.85
C TYR A 238 -4.41 -3.06 -11.45
N PHE A 239 -4.51 -3.27 -12.77
CA PHE A 239 -5.74 -3.57 -13.52
C PHE A 239 -7.02 -2.76 -13.16
N HIS A 240 -6.90 -1.57 -12.57
CA HIS A 240 -7.99 -0.63 -12.35
C HIS A 240 -7.91 0.54 -13.35
N GLU A 241 -8.87 1.45 -13.32
CA GLU A 241 -8.87 2.62 -14.19
C GLU A 241 -8.06 3.75 -13.56
N TYR A 242 -7.02 4.21 -14.27
CA TYR A 242 -6.21 5.35 -13.87
C TYR A 242 -6.82 6.66 -14.35
N ALA A 243 -6.55 7.75 -13.62
CA ALA A 243 -6.93 9.09 -14.04
C ALA A 243 -6.29 9.45 -15.40
N ALA A 244 -7.00 10.21 -16.23
CA ALA A 244 -6.39 10.78 -17.43
C ALA A 244 -5.28 11.79 -17.05
N PRO A 245 -4.21 11.94 -17.84
CA PRO A 245 -3.05 12.79 -17.50
C PRO A 245 -3.40 14.22 -17.08
N ASP A 246 -4.38 14.83 -17.75
CA ASP A 246 -4.92 16.17 -17.47
C ASP A 246 -5.65 16.26 -16.12
N LYS A 247 -6.15 15.14 -15.60
CA LYS A 247 -6.90 15.04 -14.35
C LYS A 247 -6.06 14.64 -13.14
N ILE A 248 -4.82 14.20 -13.33
CA ILE A 248 -3.95 13.70 -12.24
C ILE A 248 -3.77 14.77 -11.15
N ALA A 249 -3.39 15.99 -11.54
CA ALA A 249 -3.13 17.07 -10.58
C ALA A 249 -4.36 17.40 -9.73
N TYR A 250 -5.55 17.34 -10.34
CA TYR A 250 -6.81 17.52 -9.65
C TYR A 250 -7.11 16.34 -8.71
N ALA A 251 -6.95 15.10 -9.18
CA ALA A 251 -7.19 13.90 -8.38
C ALA A 251 -6.29 13.84 -7.13
N VAL A 252 -4.99 14.11 -7.28
CA VAL A 252 -4.05 14.18 -6.14
C VAL A 252 -4.47 15.25 -5.15
N ARG A 253 -4.85 16.44 -5.63
CA ARG A 253 -5.32 17.54 -4.78
C ARG A 253 -6.57 17.15 -4.00
N GLN A 254 -7.52 16.48 -4.63
CA GLN A 254 -8.75 16.01 -3.99
C GLN A 254 -8.46 15.00 -2.86
N VAL A 255 -7.50 14.09 -3.06
CA VAL A 255 -7.06 13.19 -1.97
C VAL A 255 -6.49 13.99 -0.80
N VAL A 256 -5.63 14.96 -1.09
CA VAL A 256 -5.01 15.81 -0.06
C VAL A 256 -6.05 16.65 0.70
N GLU A 257 -6.98 17.27 -0.02
CA GLU A 257 -8.08 18.06 0.55
C GLU A 257 -8.99 17.18 1.42
N TRP A 258 -9.38 16.01 0.92
CA TRP A 258 -10.22 15.07 1.66
C TRP A 258 -9.57 14.58 2.96
N VAL A 259 -8.27 14.28 2.95
CA VAL A 259 -7.54 13.84 4.15
C VAL A 259 -7.43 14.98 5.18
N ASN A 260 -7.28 16.22 4.72
CA ASN A 260 -7.14 17.39 5.60
C ASN A 260 -8.50 17.91 6.11
N ASP A 261 -9.60 17.51 5.48
CA ASP A 261 -10.95 17.96 5.84
C ASP A 261 -11.29 17.63 7.31
N PRO A 262 -11.63 18.63 8.14
CA PRO A 262 -11.95 18.42 9.54
C PRO A 262 -13.15 17.50 9.77
N GLU A 263 -14.15 17.50 8.88
CA GLU A 263 -15.32 16.63 9.01
C GLU A 263 -14.92 15.17 8.78
N THR A 264 -14.12 14.91 7.75
CA THR A 264 -13.56 13.58 7.47
C THR A 264 -12.80 13.02 8.66
N ARG A 265 -11.96 13.85 9.30
CA ARG A 265 -11.17 13.44 10.49
C ARG A 265 -12.01 13.19 11.74
N ARG A 266 -13.20 13.79 11.85
CA ARG A 266 -14.12 13.59 12.98
C ARG A 266 -15.02 12.37 12.79
N THR A 267 -15.41 12.08 11.55
CA THR A 267 -16.45 11.09 11.24
C THR A 267 -15.89 9.70 10.92
N ARG A 268 -14.58 9.57 10.64
CA ARG A 268 -13.96 8.31 10.20
C ARG A 268 -12.74 7.97 11.05
N SER A 269 -12.52 6.68 11.25
CA SER A 269 -11.30 6.19 11.90
C SER A 269 -10.07 6.46 11.02
N THR A 270 -8.92 6.70 11.64
CA THR A 270 -7.67 6.97 10.91
C THR A 270 -7.31 5.84 9.96
N LEU A 271 -7.57 4.58 10.34
CA LEU A 271 -7.37 3.42 9.47
C LEU A 271 -8.18 3.54 8.17
N ARG A 272 -9.47 3.89 8.25
CA ARG A 272 -10.31 4.09 7.06
C ARG A 272 -9.84 5.27 6.22
N ILE A 273 -9.36 6.33 6.84
CA ILE A 273 -8.79 7.49 6.14
C ILE A 273 -7.53 7.08 5.38
N ALA A 274 -6.61 6.36 6.03
CA ALA A 274 -5.36 5.89 5.41
C ALA A 274 -5.62 4.93 4.25
N ALA A 275 -6.48 3.93 4.44
CA ALA A 275 -6.84 2.97 3.40
C ALA A 275 -7.55 3.62 2.22
N ARG A 276 -8.42 4.60 2.47
CA ARG A 276 -9.11 5.33 1.38
C ARG A 276 -8.17 6.26 0.64
N ALA A 277 -7.29 6.98 1.34
CA ALA A 277 -6.29 7.84 0.73
C ALA A 277 -5.34 7.05 -0.17
N HIS A 278 -4.92 5.85 0.27
CA HIS A 278 -4.19 4.88 -0.53
C HIS A 278 -4.96 4.50 -1.81
N TYR A 279 -6.21 4.06 -1.67
CA TYR A 279 -7.05 3.62 -2.78
C TYR A 279 -7.23 4.74 -3.82
N ASP A 280 -7.56 5.96 -3.38
CA ASP A 280 -7.79 7.08 -4.30
C ASP A 280 -6.47 7.57 -4.93
N MET A 281 -5.34 7.55 -4.22
CA MET A 281 -4.04 7.92 -4.77
C MET A 281 -3.58 6.94 -5.85
N LEU A 282 -3.81 5.63 -5.67
CA LEU A 282 -3.52 4.63 -6.68
C LEU A 282 -4.34 4.85 -7.95
N ARG A 283 -5.61 5.24 -7.82
CA ARG A 283 -6.45 5.59 -8.98
C ARG A 283 -6.00 6.86 -9.68
N ALA A 284 -5.46 7.84 -8.95
CA ALA A 284 -4.80 8.99 -9.56
C ALA A 284 -3.55 8.55 -10.36
N PHE A 285 -2.81 7.57 -9.82
CA PHE A 285 -1.57 7.01 -10.36
C PHE A 285 -0.62 8.12 -10.88
N PRO A 286 -0.13 9.01 -10.00
CA PRO A 286 0.39 10.30 -10.45
C PRO A 286 1.72 10.26 -11.21
N PHE A 287 2.59 9.30 -10.90
CA PHE A 287 3.96 9.21 -11.40
C PHE A 287 4.12 8.06 -12.40
N PRO A 288 5.07 8.16 -13.34
CA PRO A 288 5.30 7.11 -14.33
C PRO A 288 5.80 5.80 -13.71
N GLN A 289 6.58 5.89 -12.63
CA GLN A 289 7.16 4.77 -11.89
C GLN A 289 6.79 4.91 -10.41
N ASP A 290 6.75 3.80 -9.68
CA ASP A 290 6.60 3.74 -8.22
C ASP A 290 5.41 4.51 -7.61
N SER A 291 4.37 4.80 -8.39
CA SER A 291 3.11 5.35 -7.87
C SER A 291 2.47 4.47 -6.79
N GLY A 292 2.67 3.15 -6.87
CA GLY A 292 2.24 2.21 -5.85
C GLY A 292 3.00 2.38 -4.53
N LYS A 293 4.34 2.41 -4.58
CA LYS A 293 5.21 2.68 -3.42
C LYS A 293 4.85 4.01 -2.76
N VAL A 294 4.75 5.09 -3.53
CA VAL A 294 4.37 6.43 -3.01
C VAL A 294 3.04 6.40 -2.27
N SER A 295 2.06 5.67 -2.78
CA SER A 295 0.73 5.61 -2.17
C SER A 295 0.70 4.76 -0.90
N ARG A 296 1.48 3.67 -0.84
CA ARG A 296 1.64 2.86 0.39
C ARG A 296 2.45 3.61 1.45
N LEU A 297 3.45 4.38 1.05
CA LEU A 297 4.18 5.31 1.93
C LEU A 297 3.26 6.41 2.47
N LEU A 298 2.37 6.98 1.64
CA LEU A 298 1.36 7.95 2.07
C LEU A 298 0.36 7.34 3.07
N MET A 299 -0.05 6.09 2.84
CA MET A 299 -0.90 5.34 3.78
C MET A 299 -0.21 5.19 5.13
N ASN A 300 1.04 4.71 5.13
CA ASN A 300 1.80 4.47 6.36
C ASN A 300 2.13 5.77 7.09
N PHE A 301 2.37 6.88 6.38
CA PHE A 301 2.45 8.20 6.99
C PHE A 301 1.20 8.54 7.84
N LEU A 302 0.00 8.28 7.33
CA LEU A 302 -1.25 8.58 8.05
C LEU A 302 -1.43 7.66 9.27
N LEU A 303 -1.04 6.38 9.14
CA LEU A 303 -1.08 5.41 10.24
C LEU A 303 -0.07 5.76 11.34
N LEU A 304 1.19 6.00 10.98
CA LEU A 304 2.27 6.38 11.89
C LEU A 304 1.93 7.65 12.66
N ARG A 305 1.34 8.65 11.99
CA ARG A 305 0.89 9.90 12.62
C ARG A 305 -0.21 9.69 13.67
N ALA A 306 -0.97 8.60 13.56
CA ALA A 306 -1.97 8.20 14.54
C ALA A 306 -1.44 7.24 15.60
N GLY A 307 -0.13 6.93 15.59
CA GLY A 307 0.51 6.06 16.58
C GLY A 307 0.46 4.58 16.24
N TYR A 308 -0.03 4.20 15.06
CA TYR A 308 0.02 2.82 14.59
C TYR A 308 1.40 2.48 14.04
N PRO A 309 1.86 1.22 14.12
CA PRO A 309 2.98 0.74 13.31
C PRO A 309 2.62 0.81 11.81
N PRO A 310 3.62 0.74 10.91
CA PRO A 310 3.35 0.71 9.47
C PRO A 310 2.59 -0.56 9.11
N ALA A 311 1.60 -0.44 8.22
CA ALA A 311 0.90 -1.58 7.66
C ALA A 311 1.68 -2.09 6.43
N ILE A 312 2.34 -3.24 6.58
CA ILE A 312 3.11 -3.89 5.51
C ILE A 312 2.23 -4.95 4.84
N ILE A 313 1.83 -4.70 3.59
CA ILE A 313 1.07 -5.67 2.78
C ILE A 313 2.05 -6.72 2.29
N HIS A 314 1.88 -7.96 2.75
CA HIS A 314 2.78 -9.06 2.41
C HIS A 314 2.75 -9.38 0.90
N SER A 315 3.90 -9.69 0.32
CA SER A 315 4.04 -9.90 -1.13
C SER A 315 3.29 -11.12 -1.67
N THR A 316 2.97 -12.10 -0.81
CA THR A 316 2.11 -13.24 -1.15
C THR A 316 0.66 -12.82 -1.43
N GLU A 317 0.22 -11.71 -0.84
CA GLU A 317 -1.13 -11.17 -1.02
C GLU A 317 -1.25 -10.30 -2.29
N ARG A 318 -0.20 -10.22 -3.14
CA ARG A 318 -0.17 -9.36 -4.33
C ARG A 318 -1.40 -9.49 -5.22
N GLN A 319 -1.84 -10.72 -5.49
CA GLN A 319 -3.02 -10.97 -6.32
C GLN A 319 -4.29 -10.42 -5.66
N ARG A 320 -4.49 -10.73 -4.37
CA ARG A 320 -5.62 -10.24 -3.59
C ARG A 320 -5.62 -8.71 -3.49
N TYR A 321 -4.45 -8.11 -3.33
CA TYR A 321 -4.26 -6.66 -3.31
C TYR A 321 -4.68 -6.02 -4.63
N TYR A 322 -4.29 -6.57 -5.77
CA TYR A 322 -4.71 -6.07 -7.08
C TYR A 322 -6.21 -6.25 -7.32
N GLU A 323 -6.80 -7.34 -6.84
CA GLU A 323 -8.25 -7.54 -6.91
C GLU A 323 -9.02 -6.56 -6.04
N ALA A 324 -8.54 -6.28 -4.83
CA ALA A 324 -9.13 -5.27 -3.95
C ALA A 324 -9.11 -3.87 -4.56
N LEU A 325 -8.08 -3.53 -5.35
CA LEU A 325 -7.99 -2.26 -6.08
C LEU A 325 -8.99 -2.13 -7.24
N LYS A 326 -9.41 -3.25 -7.83
CA LYS A 326 -10.50 -3.25 -8.83
C LYS A 326 -11.86 -3.02 -8.20
N GLY A 327 -12.02 -3.49 -6.96
CA GLY A 327 -13.27 -3.45 -6.21
C GLY A 327 -13.53 -2.11 -5.53
N ALA A 328 -14.31 -2.17 -4.45
CA ALA A 328 -14.66 -1.02 -3.63
C ALA A 328 -13.56 -0.68 -2.60
N PRO A 329 -13.47 0.58 -2.13
CA PRO A 329 -12.50 1.00 -1.12
C PRO A 329 -12.52 0.18 0.18
N LEU A 330 -13.66 -0.45 0.50
CA LEU A 330 -13.81 -1.29 1.68
C LEU A 330 -12.90 -2.54 1.64
N ALA A 331 -12.65 -3.10 0.45
CA ALA A 331 -11.75 -4.26 0.31
C ALA A 331 -10.30 -3.91 0.72
N ILE A 332 -9.84 -2.72 0.31
CA ILE A 332 -8.53 -2.20 0.74
C ILE A 332 -8.53 -1.89 2.24
N THR A 333 -9.63 -1.37 2.77
CA THR A 333 -9.74 -1.12 4.23
C THR A 333 -9.50 -2.38 5.04
N HIS A 334 -10.15 -3.49 4.68
CA HIS A 334 -9.93 -4.78 5.35
C HIS A 334 -8.51 -5.30 5.19
N MET A 335 -7.93 -5.16 4.01
CA MET A 335 -6.54 -5.58 3.78
C MET A 335 -5.53 -4.79 4.61
N VAL A 336 -5.74 -3.48 4.75
CA VAL A 336 -4.90 -2.62 5.60
C VAL A 336 -5.08 -2.95 7.07
N GLU A 337 -6.31 -3.26 7.50
CA GLU A 337 -6.61 -3.74 8.86
C GLU A 337 -5.87 -5.05 9.17
N GLU A 338 -5.95 -6.04 8.29
CA GLU A 338 -5.21 -7.31 8.43
C GLU A 338 -3.69 -7.11 8.42
N ALA A 339 -3.17 -6.25 7.53
CA ALA A 339 -1.75 -5.93 7.47
C ALA A 339 -1.26 -5.24 8.76
N LEU A 340 -2.09 -4.36 9.34
CA LEU A 340 -1.81 -3.70 10.60
C LEU A 340 -1.85 -4.69 11.78
N GLU A 341 -2.85 -5.57 11.83
CA GLU A 341 -2.95 -6.64 12.82
C GLU A 341 -1.72 -7.55 12.80
N ASN A 342 -1.29 -7.95 11.60
CA ASN A 342 -0.09 -8.77 11.41
C ASN A 342 1.18 -8.03 11.86
N SER A 343 1.26 -6.73 11.60
CA SER A 343 2.40 -5.90 12.01
C SER A 343 2.47 -5.79 13.54
N ILE A 344 1.34 -5.55 14.22
CA ILE A 344 1.24 -5.54 15.68
C ILE A 344 1.61 -6.92 16.26
N ALA A 345 1.04 -8.00 15.72
CA ALA A 345 1.31 -9.35 16.18
C ALA A 345 2.78 -9.76 16.00
N SER A 346 3.42 -9.32 14.91
CA SER A 346 4.85 -9.52 14.68
C SER A 346 5.71 -8.85 15.75
N ILE A 347 5.36 -7.60 16.13
CA ILE A 347 6.03 -6.87 17.21
C ILE A 347 5.82 -7.57 18.56
N GLU A 348 4.59 -7.97 18.88
CA GLU A 348 4.27 -8.71 20.11
C GLU A 348 5.14 -9.97 20.22
N LYS A 349 5.18 -10.77 19.13
CA LYS A 349 5.98 -11.99 19.06
C LYS A 349 7.47 -11.71 19.26
N TYR A 350 8.04 -10.71 18.58
CA TYR A 350 9.45 -10.35 18.71
C TYR A 350 9.81 -10.01 20.17
N LEU A 351 8.97 -9.19 20.83
CA LEU A 351 9.19 -8.78 22.22
C LEU A 351 9.01 -9.94 23.22
N ASP A 352 8.05 -10.85 22.97
CA ASP A 352 7.76 -11.98 23.84
C ASP A 352 8.86 -13.06 23.77
N GLU A 353 9.36 -13.36 22.55
CA GLU A 353 10.51 -14.24 22.35
C GLU A 353 11.75 -13.71 23.06
N ARG A 354 12.00 -12.40 22.95
CA ARG A 354 13.11 -11.74 23.65
C ARG A 354 12.96 -11.84 25.17
N THR A 355 11.78 -11.53 25.70
CA THR A 355 11.51 -11.64 27.14
C THR A 355 11.76 -13.05 27.65
N THR A 356 11.37 -14.06 26.86
CA THR A 356 11.60 -15.47 27.19
C THR A 356 13.09 -15.83 27.18
N ARG A 357 13.83 -15.39 26.15
CA ARG A 357 15.29 -15.60 26.07
C ARG A 357 16.00 -14.99 27.28
N VAL A 358 15.72 -13.73 27.61
CA VAL A 358 16.33 -13.05 28.76
C VAL A 358 16.02 -13.79 30.08
N ARG A 359 14.78 -14.24 30.28
CA ARG A 359 14.41 -15.05 31.46
C ARG A 359 15.17 -16.37 31.52
N SER A 360 15.35 -17.05 30.39
CA SER A 360 16.11 -18.32 30.34
C SER A 360 17.62 -18.17 30.56
N PHE A 361 18.18 -16.98 30.36
CA PHE A 361 19.60 -16.70 30.68
C PHE A 361 19.84 -16.33 32.15
N ILE A 362 18.78 -15.92 32.87
CA ILE A 362 18.85 -15.49 34.27
C ILE A 362 18.47 -16.63 35.23
N SER A 363 17.63 -17.57 34.79
CA SER A 363 17.32 -18.82 35.49
C SER A 363 18.39 -19.88 35.24
#